data_AF-A0A0E4BYI2-F1
#
_entry.id   AF-A0A0E4BYI2-F1
#
_cell.length_a   1.000
_cell.length_b   1.000
_cell.length_c   1.000
_cell.angle_alpha   90.00
_cell.angle_beta   90.00
_cell.angle_gamma   90.00
#
_symmetry.space_group_name_H-M   'P 1'
#
loop_
_entity.id
_entity.type
_entity.pdbx_description
1 polymer ?
#
loop_
_entity_poly.entity_id
_entity_poly.type
_entity_poly.pdbx_seq_one_letter_code
_entity_poly.pdbx_strand_id
1 'polypeptide(L)'
;MLLDAKIAISMDGKGAWRDNVFVERLWRTVKYEEVYLRAYDSVSEARASIAKYLAFYNQGRPHSSLDGRTPDEAYFGTQAMVMAA
;
A
#
# COMPACT_ATOMS: atom_id res chain seq x y z
N MET A 1 -10.21 -18.33 10.27
CA MET A 1 -10.29 -17.56 9.02
C MET A 1 -11.23 -16.36 9.22
N LEU A 2 -10.69 -15.14 9.31
CA LEU A 2 -11.34 -13.83 9.59
C LEU A 2 -12.20 -13.71 10.87
N LEU A 3 -13.26 -14.52 11.05
CA LEU A 3 -14.11 -14.50 12.24
C LEU A 3 -13.33 -14.90 13.50
N ASP A 4 -12.44 -15.89 13.39
CA ASP A 4 -11.55 -16.29 14.50
C ASP A 4 -10.59 -15.16 14.90
N ALA A 5 -10.24 -14.29 13.95
CA ALA A 5 -9.40 -13.12 14.19
C ALA A 5 -10.22 -11.88 14.62
N LYS A 6 -11.55 -12.04 14.80
CA LYS A 6 -12.50 -10.95 15.14
C LYS A 6 -12.43 -9.76 14.17
N ILE A 7 -12.14 -10.03 12.89
CA ILE A 7 -12.11 -9.01 11.85
C ILE A 7 -13.54 -8.83 11.31
N ALA A 8 -14.08 -7.61 11.43
CA ALA A 8 -15.37 -7.26 10.84
C ALA A 8 -15.24 -7.15 9.32
N ILE A 9 -16.07 -7.90 8.59
CA ILE A 9 -16.14 -7.83 7.13
C ILE A 9 -17.09 -6.69 6.76
N SER A 10 -16.56 -5.64 6.14
CA SER A 10 -17.34 -4.55 5.57
C SER A 10 -17.28 -4.65 4.05
N MET A 11 -18.45 -4.78 3.43
CA MET A 11 -18.60 -4.71 1.98
C MET A 11 -19.05 -3.30 1.61
N ASP A 12 -18.53 -2.77 0.51
CA ASP A 12 -19.00 -1.51 -0.06
C ASP A 12 -20.46 -1.66 -0.52
N GLY A 13 -21.24 -0.59 -0.37
CA GLY A 13 -22.59 -0.54 -0.93
C GLY A 13 -22.55 -0.53 -2.45
N LYS A 14 -23.58 -1.06 -3.12
CA LYS A 14 -23.69 -0.96 -4.58
C LYS A 14 -23.66 0.52 -5.01
N GLY A 15 -22.60 0.93 -5.73
CA GLY A 15 -22.41 2.31 -6.18
C GLY A 15 -21.61 3.22 -5.23
N ALA A 16 -21.02 2.67 -4.15
CA ALA A 16 -20.23 3.40 -3.17
C ALA A 16 -18.74 3.56 -3.58
N TRP A 17 -18.50 4.17 -4.74
CA TRP A 17 -17.14 4.36 -5.30
C TRP A 17 -16.14 5.08 -4.37
N ARG A 18 -16.64 5.89 -3.43
CA ARG A 18 -15.80 6.64 -2.48
C ARG A 18 -14.98 5.73 -1.57
N ASP A 19 -15.52 4.56 -1.23
CA ASP A 19 -14.83 3.62 -0.34
C ASP A 19 -13.61 2.98 -1.03
N ASN A 20 -13.65 2.87 -2.37
CA ASN A 20 -12.59 2.28 -3.17
C ASN A 20 -11.53 3.28 -3.67
N VAL A 21 -11.80 4.60 -3.58
CA VAL A 21 -10.96 5.65 -4.19
C VAL A 21 -9.49 5.60 -3.74
N PHE A 22 -9.24 5.21 -2.49
CA PHE A 22 -7.89 5.10 -1.93
C PHE A 22 -7.12 3.94 -2.57
N VAL A 23 -7.76 2.78 -2.68
CA VAL A 23 -7.18 1.57 -3.28
C VAL A 23 -6.97 1.77 -4.78
N GLU A 24 -7.90 2.40 -5.48
CA GLU A 24 -7.73 2.74 -6.90
C GLU A 24 -6.56 3.68 -7.14
N ARG A 25 -6.39 4.70 -6.29
CA ARG A 25 -5.25 5.63 -6.38
C ARG A 25 -3.92 4.89 -6.18
N LEU A 26 -3.84 4.00 -5.19
CA LEU A 26 -2.67 3.15 -4.97
C LEU A 26 -2.34 2.32 -6.22
N TRP A 27 -3.34 1.60 -6.76
CA TRP A 27 -3.14 0.75 -7.93
C TRP A 27 -2.77 1.52 -9.19
N ARG A 28 -3.31 2.73 -9.37
CA ARG A 28 -2.87 3.61 -10.47
C ARG A 28 -1.39 3.92 -10.34
N THR A 29 -0.91 4.32 -9.17
CA THR A 29 0.51 4.62 -8.96
C THR A 29 1.38 3.39 -9.20
N VAL A 30 1.05 2.22 -8.63
CA VAL A 30 1.81 0.97 -8.85
C VAL A 30 1.87 0.62 -10.34
N LYS A 31 0.75 0.74 -11.06
CA LYS A 31 0.73 0.41 -12.49
C LYS A 31 1.63 1.32 -13.31
N TYR A 32 1.55 2.63 -13.10
CA TYR A 32 2.29 3.61 -13.89
C TYR A 32 3.78 3.66 -13.56
N GLU A 33 4.14 3.54 -12.28
CA GLU A 33 5.53 3.71 -11.83
C GLU A 33 6.31 2.37 -11.80
N GLU A 34 5.63 1.22 -11.74
CA GLU A 34 6.27 -0.10 -11.67
C GLU A 34 5.94 -0.99 -12.86
N VAL A 35 4.65 -1.32 -13.06
CA VAL A 35 4.22 -2.40 -13.95
C VAL A 35 4.33 -2.04 -15.43
N TYR A 36 3.89 -0.86 -15.85
CA TYR A 36 3.89 -0.47 -17.26
C TYR A 36 5.27 -0.17 -17.82
N LEU A 37 6.27 0.02 -16.94
CA LEU A 37 7.65 0.29 -17.34
C LEU A 37 8.49 -0.99 -17.50
N ARG A 38 7.91 -2.16 -17.21
CA ARG A 38 8.65 -3.43 -17.14
C ARG A 38 8.01 -4.51 -17.97
N ALA A 39 8.87 -5.30 -18.62
CA ALA A 39 8.51 -6.60 -19.15
C ALA A 39 9.10 -7.64 -18.20
N TYR A 40 8.24 -8.33 -17.45
CA TYR A 40 8.66 -9.40 -16.55
C TYR A 40 8.80 -10.70 -17.33
N ASP A 41 9.88 -11.43 -17.10
CA ASP A 41 10.14 -12.73 -17.70
C ASP A 41 9.36 -13.85 -16.98
N SER A 42 8.96 -13.61 -15.72
CA SER A 42 8.18 -14.57 -14.95
C SER A 42 7.29 -13.93 -13.89
N VAL A 43 6.30 -14.69 -13.41
CA VAL A 43 5.44 -14.28 -12.28
C VAL A 43 6.26 -14.10 -11.00
N SER A 44 7.28 -14.94 -10.77
CA SER A 44 8.17 -14.84 -9.60
C SER A 44 8.95 -13.53 -9.60
N GLU A 45 9.46 -13.13 -10.76
CA GLU A 45 10.12 -11.84 -10.94
C GLU A 45 9.16 -10.67 -10.73
N ALA A 46 7.97 -10.71 -11.36
CA ALA A 46 6.95 -9.70 -11.16
C ALA A 46 6.60 -9.52 -9.68
N ARG A 47 6.43 -10.63 -8.94
CA ARG A 47 6.17 -10.61 -7.50
C ARG A 47 7.30 -9.96 -6.71
N ALA A 48 8.55 -10.30 -7.00
CA ALA A 48 9.71 -9.72 -6.33
C ALA A 48 9.85 -8.22 -6.61
N SER A 49 9.67 -7.80 -7.87
CA SER A 49 9.77 -6.40 -8.28
C SER A 49 8.65 -5.55 -7.67
N ILE A 50 7.40 -6.02 -7.72
CA ILE A 50 6.26 -5.34 -7.11
C ILE A 50 6.41 -5.27 -5.59
N ALA A 51 6.90 -6.32 -4.94
CA ALA A 51 7.16 -6.30 -3.50
C ALA A 51 8.22 -5.24 -3.12
N LYS A 52 9.31 -5.16 -3.90
CA LYS A 52 10.33 -4.12 -3.72
C LYS A 52 9.76 -2.72 -3.91
N TYR A 53 8.93 -2.52 -4.93
CA TYR A 53 8.26 -1.25 -5.16
C TYR A 53 7.32 -0.86 -4.01
N LEU A 54 6.52 -1.80 -3.50
CA LEU A 54 5.63 -1.55 -2.37
C LEU A 54 6.39 -1.22 -1.08
N ALA A 55 7.54 -1.88 -0.84
CA ALA A 55 8.41 -1.52 0.27
C ALA A 55 8.91 -0.07 0.15
N PHE A 56 9.38 0.33 -1.03
CA PHE A 56 9.75 1.73 -1.29
C PHE A 56 8.58 2.70 -1.11
N TYR A 57 7.40 2.37 -1.64
CA TYR A 57 6.20 3.21 -1.53
C TYR A 57 5.83 3.47 -0.07
N ASN A 58 5.90 2.45 0.79
CA ASN A 58 5.50 2.54 2.19
C ASN A 58 6.57 3.19 3.09
N GLN A 59 7.86 2.92 2.82
CA GLN A 59 8.96 3.30 3.73
C GLN A 59 9.80 4.48 3.25
N GLY A 60 9.80 4.76 1.95
CA GLY A 60 10.77 5.67 1.33
C GLY A 60 10.16 6.81 0.52
N ARG A 61 8.85 6.80 0.27
CA ARG A 61 8.17 7.81 -0.56
C ARG A 61 7.42 8.81 0.33
N PRO A 62 7.85 10.08 0.43
CA PRO A 62 7.05 11.14 1.02
C PRO A 62 5.74 11.38 0.27
N HIS A 63 4.64 11.59 0.99
CA HIS A 63 3.34 11.96 0.40
C HIS A 63 2.91 13.34 0.87
N SER A 64 2.56 14.22 -0.06
CA SER A 64 2.05 15.56 0.25
C SER A 64 0.75 15.53 1.05
N SER A 65 -0.09 14.51 0.85
CA SER A 65 -1.31 14.28 1.65
C SER A 65 -1.02 13.81 3.07
N LEU A 66 0.23 13.49 3.40
CA LEU A 66 0.70 13.04 4.72
C LEU A 66 1.72 14.03 5.32
N ASP A 67 1.67 15.31 4.90
CA ASP A 67 2.61 16.35 5.34
C ASP A 67 4.08 16.03 5.05
N GLY A 68 4.35 15.31 3.95
CA GLY A 68 5.69 14.88 3.57
C GLY A 68 6.19 13.63 4.29
N ARG A 69 5.35 12.97 5.10
CA ARG A 69 5.66 11.67 5.69
C ARG A 69 5.42 10.53 4.71
N THR A 70 6.08 9.41 4.96
CA THR A 70 5.83 8.13 4.31
C THR A 70 4.57 7.45 4.89
N PRO A 71 3.95 6.50 4.16
CA PRO A 71 2.81 5.76 4.69
C PRO A 71 3.12 5.04 6.02
N ASP A 72 4.31 4.47 6.17
CA ASP A 72 4.71 3.80 7.41
C ASP A 72 4.83 4.81 8.56
N GLU A 73 5.46 5.97 8.36
CA GLU A 73 5.53 7.02 9.38
C GLU A 73 4.15 7.54 9.78
N ALA A 74 3.22 7.65 8.83
CA ALA A 74 1.85 8.10 9.11
C ALA A 74 1.03 7.04 9.86
N TYR A 75 1.19 5.76 9.52
CA TYR A 75 0.43 4.65 10.11
C TYR A 75 0.95 4.24 11.48
N PHE A 76 2.28 4.12 11.63
CA PHE A 76 2.90 3.72 12.89
C PHE A 76 3.17 4.90 13.84
N GLY A 77 3.19 6.14 13.35
CA GLY A 77 3.54 7.33 14.13
C GLY A 77 4.93 7.25 14.76
N THR A 78 5.25 8.12 15.72
CA THR A 78 6.49 8.10 16.54
C THR A 78 6.67 6.81 17.37
N GLN A 79 5.78 5.83 17.23
CA GLN A 79 5.73 4.62 18.04
C GLN A 79 6.73 3.54 17.58
N ALA A 80 7.40 3.74 16.44
CA ALA A 80 8.54 2.93 16.02
C ALA A 80 9.87 3.28 16.75
N MET A 81 10.00 4.45 17.39
CA MET A 81 11.22 4.75 18.17
C MET A 81 11.26 4.05 19.54
N VAL A 82 10.12 3.58 20.07
CA VAL A 82 10.06 2.96 21.42
C VAL A 82 10.37 1.46 21.38
N MET A 83 10.35 0.81 20.21
CA MET A 83 10.63 -0.62 20.08
C MET A 83 12.00 -0.96 19.48
N ALA A 84 12.80 0.06 19.17
CA ALA A 84 14.18 -0.05 18.71
C ALA A 84 15.21 0.48 19.73
N ALA A 85 14.82 0.61 21.01
CA ALA A 85 15.70 1.02 22.12
C ALA A 85 15.92 -0.14 23.10
#